data_AF-A0A0C2G5C2-F1
#
_entry.id   AF-A0A0C2G5C2-F1
#
_cell.length_a   1.000
_cell.length_b   1.000
_cell.length_c   1.000
_cell.angle_alpha   90.00
_cell.angle_beta   90.00
_cell.angle_gamma   90.00
#
_symmetry.space_group_name_H-M   'P 1'
#
loop_
_entity.id
_entity.type
_entity.pdbx_description
1 polymer ?
#
loop_
_entity_poly.entity_id
_entity_poly.type
_entity_poly.pdbx_seq_one_letter_code
_entity_poly.pdbx_strand_id
1 'polypeptide(L)'
;MDSFDALPLAALMNQQFLCVHGGLSPEIHTLDDIKRLDRFKEPPAFGPMCDLLWSDPLEDFGSERNAEQFSHNSVRGCSYFYSYAACCDFLQRNNLLSIIRAHEAQDAGYRMYRKSQATGFPSLITIFSAPNYLDVYNNKVFIEFIAIISAAILKYENNVMNIRQFNCSPHPYWLPNFMDVFTWSLPFVGEKVTEMLVHILNICSDDELMADGDDTFEGAPLLISTSSLLPYLFFFVIPFILTRFDSPL
;
A
#
# COMPACT_ATOMS: atom_id res chain seq x y z
N MET A 1 16.49 12.18 0.24
CA MET A 1 15.73 11.60 -0.89
C MET A 1 16.67 11.16 -2.01
N ASP A 2 17.81 11.83 -2.17
CA ASP A 2 18.85 11.56 -3.19
C ASP A 2 19.30 10.09 -3.29
N SER A 3 19.26 9.33 -2.19
CA SER A 3 19.55 7.90 -2.22
C SER A 3 18.51 7.08 -3.00
N PHE A 4 17.25 7.50 -3.02
CA PHE A 4 16.20 6.86 -3.85
C PHE A 4 16.34 7.23 -5.31
N ASP A 5 16.72 8.46 -5.61
CA ASP A 5 16.98 8.92 -6.98
C ASP A 5 18.14 8.13 -7.64
N ALA A 6 19.03 7.55 -6.83
CA ALA A 6 20.13 6.73 -7.30
C ALA A 6 19.73 5.27 -7.62
N LEU A 7 18.56 4.79 -7.14
CA LEU A 7 18.15 3.40 -7.30
C LEU A 7 17.96 3.02 -8.78
N PRO A 8 18.45 1.85 -9.22
CA PRO A 8 18.16 1.35 -10.56
C PRO A 8 16.65 1.09 -10.76
N LEU A 9 16.15 1.39 -11.96
CA LEU A 9 14.72 1.20 -12.29
C LEU A 9 14.37 -0.23 -12.70
N ALA A 10 15.33 -0.98 -13.23
CA ALA A 10 15.13 -2.32 -13.75
C ALA A 10 16.41 -3.15 -13.64
N ALA A 11 16.26 -4.47 -13.71
CA ALA A 11 17.37 -5.41 -13.86
C ALA A 11 17.07 -6.43 -14.96
N LEU A 12 18.09 -6.80 -15.73
CA LEU A 12 18.03 -7.92 -16.66
C LEU A 12 18.70 -9.13 -15.99
N MET A 13 17.90 -10.09 -15.55
CA MET A 13 18.37 -11.28 -14.82
C MET A 13 18.54 -12.47 -15.77
N ASN A 14 19.73 -13.08 -15.75
CA ASN A 14 20.14 -14.21 -16.58
C ASN A 14 19.93 -14.01 -18.11
N GLN A 15 19.85 -12.77 -18.59
CA GLN A 15 19.44 -12.43 -19.98
C GLN A 15 18.07 -12.99 -20.39
N GLN A 16 17.24 -13.40 -19.43
CA GLN A 16 15.96 -14.07 -19.67
C GLN A 16 14.79 -13.32 -19.04
N PHE A 17 15.03 -12.61 -17.94
CA PHE A 17 13.98 -11.99 -17.15
C PHE A 17 14.19 -10.49 -17.05
N LEU A 18 13.17 -9.72 -17.43
CA LEU A 18 13.10 -8.31 -17.05
C LEU A 18 12.51 -8.22 -15.64
N CYS A 19 13.26 -7.66 -14.70
CA CYS A 19 12.83 -7.41 -13.34
C CYS A 19 12.55 -5.91 -13.14
N VAL A 20 11.33 -5.57 -12.78
CA VAL A 20 10.87 -4.18 -12.54
C VAL A 20 9.94 -4.13 -11.34
N HIS A 21 9.70 -2.96 -10.75
CA HIS A 21 8.74 -2.85 -9.63
C HIS A 21 7.30 -2.91 -10.13
N GLY A 22 6.97 -1.96 -11.03
CA GLY A 22 5.69 -1.80 -11.71
C GLY A 22 5.55 -2.82 -12.84
N GLY A 23 5.76 -2.39 -14.08
CA GLY A 23 5.59 -3.26 -15.24
C GLY A 23 6.01 -2.59 -16.54
N LEU A 24 5.12 -2.60 -17.54
CA LEU A 24 5.39 -2.11 -18.88
C LEU A 24 4.85 -0.69 -19.12
N SER A 25 5.47 0.01 -20.07
CA SER A 25 5.05 1.32 -20.55
C SER A 25 4.71 1.26 -22.03
N PRO A 26 3.70 2.02 -22.51
CA PRO A 26 3.49 2.22 -23.95
C PRO A 26 4.68 2.92 -24.63
N GLU A 27 5.55 3.60 -23.88
CA GLU A 27 6.73 4.30 -24.41
C GLU A 27 8.03 3.47 -24.36
N ILE A 28 7.98 2.27 -23.75
CA ILE A 28 9.14 1.38 -23.61
C ILE A 28 8.88 0.13 -24.45
N HIS A 29 9.57 0.03 -25.58
CA HIS A 29 9.45 -1.08 -26.50
C HIS A 29 10.64 -2.04 -26.41
N THR A 30 11.80 -1.53 -26.01
CA THR A 30 13.06 -2.27 -25.93
C THR A 30 13.79 -2.03 -24.61
N LEU A 31 14.72 -2.93 -24.27
CA LEU A 31 15.59 -2.76 -23.11
C LEU A 31 16.48 -1.51 -23.19
N ASP A 32 16.80 -1.04 -24.40
CA ASP A 32 17.59 0.18 -24.58
C ASP A 32 16.79 1.45 -24.27
N ASP A 33 15.46 1.42 -24.37
CA ASP A 33 14.61 2.54 -23.95
C ASP A 33 14.76 2.81 -22.45
N ILE A 34 14.84 1.74 -21.64
CA ILE A 34 15.07 1.82 -20.19
C ILE A 34 16.44 2.42 -19.89
N LYS A 35 17.49 2.00 -20.62
CA LYS A 35 18.86 2.49 -20.41
C LYS A 35 19.02 3.99 -20.71
N ARG A 36 18.18 4.54 -21.59
CA ARG A 36 18.20 5.95 -21.99
C ARG A 36 17.49 6.87 -20.98
N LEU A 37 16.79 6.32 -19.99
CA LEU A 37 16.09 7.12 -18.99
C LEU A 37 17.08 7.80 -18.04
N ASP A 38 16.93 9.12 -17.92
CA ASP A 38 17.53 9.87 -16.82
C ASP A 38 16.72 9.63 -15.54
N ARG A 39 17.27 8.80 -14.65
CA ARG A 39 16.61 8.33 -13.42
C ARG A 39 16.95 9.15 -12.17
N PHE A 40 17.93 10.04 -12.22
CA PHE A 40 18.43 10.78 -11.05
C PHE A 40 17.56 11.99 -10.71
N LYS A 41 16.29 11.71 -10.45
CA LYS A 41 15.24 12.70 -10.19
C LYS A 41 14.05 12.02 -9.52
N GLU A 42 13.19 12.83 -8.92
CA GLU A 42 11.87 12.39 -8.48
C GLU A 42 11.10 11.79 -9.67
N PRO A 43 10.45 10.61 -9.51
CA PRO A 43 9.61 10.04 -10.55
C PRO A 43 8.57 11.04 -11.05
N PRO A 44 8.48 11.31 -12.37
CA PRO A 44 7.49 12.22 -12.92
C PRO A 44 6.07 11.65 -12.77
N ALA A 45 5.05 12.51 -12.84
CA ALA A 45 3.64 12.09 -12.74
C ALA A 45 3.19 11.17 -13.90
N PHE A 46 3.87 11.24 -15.04
CA PHE A 46 3.59 10.45 -16.24
C PHE A 46 4.88 10.12 -17.00
N GLY A 47 4.79 9.19 -17.94
CA GLY A 47 5.88 8.79 -18.83
C GLY A 47 6.62 7.53 -18.37
N PRO A 48 7.67 7.12 -19.09
CA PRO A 48 8.25 5.79 -19.00
C PRO A 48 8.80 5.44 -17.62
N MET A 49 9.36 6.41 -16.90
CA MET A 49 9.85 6.21 -15.53
C MET A 49 8.70 5.99 -14.53
N CYS A 50 7.58 6.71 -14.68
CA CYS A 50 6.39 6.50 -13.88
C CYS A 50 5.82 5.10 -14.13
N ASP A 51 5.71 4.73 -15.40
CA ASP A 51 5.09 3.47 -15.80
C ASP A 51 5.86 2.24 -15.30
N LEU A 52 7.19 2.25 -15.38
CA LEU A 52 8.05 1.18 -14.81
C LEU A 52 7.84 0.95 -13.31
N LEU A 53 7.34 1.96 -12.58
CA LEU A 53 7.09 1.90 -11.15
C LEU A 53 5.62 1.63 -10.80
N TRP A 54 4.67 2.04 -11.66
CA TRP A 54 3.25 2.12 -11.31
C TRP A 54 2.29 1.32 -12.19
N SER A 55 2.74 0.81 -13.34
CA SER A 55 1.84 0.04 -14.21
C SER A 55 1.50 -1.31 -13.59
N ASP A 56 0.30 -1.82 -13.85
CA ASP A 56 -0.18 -3.11 -13.36
C ASP A 56 -0.68 -3.99 -14.51
N PRO A 57 -0.68 -5.33 -14.39
CA PRO A 57 -1.40 -6.17 -15.33
C PRO A 57 -2.92 -5.93 -15.21
N LEU A 58 -3.67 -6.14 -16.30
CA LEU A 58 -5.13 -6.16 -16.23
C LEU A 58 -5.64 -7.19 -15.20
N GLU A 59 -6.80 -6.92 -14.60
CA GLU A 59 -7.42 -7.85 -13.64
C GLU A 59 -7.70 -9.22 -14.29
N ASP A 60 -8.17 -9.20 -15.53
CA ASP A 60 -8.44 -10.36 -16.39
C ASP A 60 -7.26 -10.71 -17.30
N PHE A 61 -6.01 -10.36 -16.92
CA PHE A 61 -4.80 -10.62 -17.71
C PHE A 61 -4.72 -12.06 -18.23
N GLY A 62 -4.63 -12.20 -19.55
CA GLY A 62 -4.64 -13.46 -20.27
C GLY A 62 -6.03 -13.98 -20.64
N SER A 63 -7.12 -13.33 -20.25
CA SER A 63 -8.50 -13.65 -20.66
C SER A 63 -9.25 -12.40 -21.15
N GLU A 64 -8.50 -11.41 -21.63
CA GLU A 64 -9.01 -10.12 -22.04
C GLU A 64 -10.03 -10.24 -23.19
N ARG A 65 -11.07 -9.41 -23.13
CA ARG A 65 -12.10 -9.34 -24.19
C ARG A 65 -11.76 -8.37 -25.31
N ASN A 66 -10.95 -7.35 -25.01
CA ASN A 66 -10.49 -6.35 -25.97
C ASN A 66 -9.01 -6.61 -26.33
N ALA A 67 -8.60 -6.08 -27.48
CA ALA A 67 -7.24 -6.21 -27.99
C ALA A 67 -6.35 -5.01 -27.59
N GLU A 68 -6.82 -4.15 -26.68
CA GLU A 68 -6.05 -3.00 -26.22
C GLU A 68 -4.82 -3.46 -25.42
N GLN A 69 -3.65 -2.91 -25.77
CA GLN A 69 -2.40 -3.26 -25.11
C GLN A 69 -2.23 -2.54 -23.78
N PHE A 70 -2.65 -1.28 -23.74
CA PHE A 70 -2.56 -0.42 -22.58
C PHE A 70 -3.87 0.33 -22.41
N SER A 71 -4.36 0.39 -21.17
CA SER A 71 -5.51 1.19 -20.77
C SER A 71 -5.19 1.97 -19.51
N HIS A 72 -5.89 3.07 -19.23
CA HIS A 72 -5.57 3.91 -18.07
C HIS A 72 -5.76 3.13 -16.75
N ASN A 73 -4.77 3.20 -15.85
CA ASN A 73 -4.86 2.53 -14.55
C ASN A 73 -5.70 3.37 -13.56
N SER A 74 -6.98 3.02 -13.47
CA SER A 74 -7.94 3.67 -12.56
C SER A 74 -7.68 3.36 -11.08
N VAL A 75 -6.99 2.25 -10.75
CA VAL A 75 -6.69 1.87 -9.36
C VAL A 75 -5.58 2.75 -8.79
N ARG A 76 -4.58 3.09 -9.61
CA ARG A 76 -3.47 3.96 -9.22
C ARG A 76 -3.76 5.45 -9.45
N GLY A 77 -4.62 5.77 -10.41
CA GLY A 77 -4.88 7.14 -10.83
C GLY A 77 -3.75 7.76 -11.67
N CYS A 78 -2.77 6.95 -12.07
CA CYS A 78 -1.66 7.28 -12.97
C CYS A 78 -1.20 6.00 -13.68
N SER A 79 -0.37 6.12 -14.72
CA SER A 79 0.14 4.97 -15.49
C SER A 79 -0.98 4.13 -16.13
N TYR A 80 -0.67 2.90 -16.52
CA TYR A 80 -1.48 2.04 -17.36
C TYR A 80 -1.66 0.64 -16.77
N PHE A 81 -2.80 0.03 -17.08
CA PHE A 81 -2.91 -1.41 -17.11
C PHE A 81 -2.33 -1.94 -18.42
N TYR A 82 -1.54 -3.01 -18.36
CA TYR A 82 -1.02 -3.68 -19.56
C TYR A 82 -1.61 -5.09 -19.72
N SER A 83 -1.94 -5.46 -20.95
CA SER A 83 -2.53 -6.76 -21.26
C SER A 83 -1.50 -7.86 -21.50
N TYR A 84 -1.96 -9.10 -21.54
CA TYR A 84 -1.17 -10.26 -21.92
C TYR A 84 -0.56 -10.12 -23.32
N ALA A 85 -1.30 -9.52 -24.25
CA ALA A 85 -0.79 -9.23 -25.59
C ALA A 85 0.41 -8.26 -25.55
N ALA A 86 0.29 -7.16 -24.78
CA ALA A 86 1.39 -6.21 -24.59
C ALA A 86 2.64 -6.88 -23.98
N CYS A 87 2.43 -7.74 -22.98
CA CYS A 87 3.48 -8.51 -22.35
C CYS A 87 4.18 -9.46 -23.35
N CYS A 88 3.41 -10.26 -24.09
CA CYS A 88 3.96 -11.16 -25.09
C CYS A 88 4.74 -10.45 -26.19
N ASP A 89 4.22 -9.33 -26.71
CA ASP A 89 4.88 -8.53 -27.74
C ASP A 89 6.24 -8.00 -27.25
N PHE A 90 6.28 -7.48 -26.01
CA PHE A 90 7.51 -7.00 -25.41
C PHE A 90 8.54 -8.13 -25.21
N LEU A 91 8.09 -9.27 -24.68
CA LEU A 91 8.94 -10.45 -24.46
C LEU A 91 9.54 -10.96 -25.78
N GLN A 92 8.72 -11.09 -26.82
CA GLN A 92 9.18 -11.55 -28.13
C GLN A 92 10.16 -10.57 -28.76
N ARG A 93 9.87 -9.26 -28.70
CA ARG A 93 10.72 -8.22 -29.27
C ARG A 93 12.11 -8.16 -28.62
N ASN A 94 12.18 -8.43 -27.30
CA ASN A 94 13.41 -8.36 -26.53
C ASN A 94 14.08 -9.72 -26.28
N ASN A 95 13.55 -10.79 -26.87
CA ASN A 95 14.01 -12.16 -26.67
C ASN A 95 14.10 -12.55 -25.18
N LEU A 96 13.05 -12.23 -24.42
CA LEU A 96 12.93 -12.53 -23.00
C LEU A 96 11.94 -13.67 -22.75
N LEU A 97 12.12 -14.35 -21.62
CA LEU A 97 11.28 -15.46 -21.19
C LEU A 97 10.06 -15.00 -20.39
N SER A 98 10.23 -14.03 -19.50
CA SER A 98 9.19 -13.55 -18.58
C SER A 98 9.53 -12.18 -17.98
N ILE A 99 8.51 -11.50 -17.46
CA ILE A 99 8.66 -10.30 -16.64
C ILE A 99 8.43 -10.70 -15.18
N ILE A 100 9.34 -10.31 -14.29
CA ILE A 100 9.20 -10.49 -12.85
C ILE A 100 8.97 -9.12 -12.22
N ARG A 101 7.89 -8.98 -11.46
CA ARG A 101 7.51 -7.71 -10.84
C ARG A 101 6.97 -7.85 -9.43
N ALA A 102 6.68 -6.73 -8.78
CA ALA A 102 6.21 -6.68 -7.40
C ALA A 102 4.89 -5.87 -7.27
N HIS A 103 4.85 -4.86 -6.39
CA HIS A 103 3.82 -3.81 -6.28
C HIS A 103 2.40 -4.21 -5.84
N GLU A 104 1.87 -5.36 -6.26
CA GLU A 104 0.53 -5.84 -5.89
C GLU A 104 0.61 -6.95 -4.83
N ALA A 105 -0.11 -6.77 -3.72
CA ALA A 105 -0.20 -7.78 -2.67
C ALA A 105 -0.85 -9.07 -3.20
N GLN A 106 -0.29 -10.22 -2.82
CA GLN A 106 -0.77 -11.54 -3.21
C GLN A 106 -0.97 -12.40 -1.97
N ASP A 107 -2.09 -13.11 -1.88
CA ASP A 107 -2.41 -13.99 -0.75
C ASP A 107 -1.34 -15.09 -0.54
N ALA A 108 -0.89 -15.72 -1.63
CA ALA A 108 0.20 -16.68 -1.58
C ALA A 108 1.61 -16.03 -1.56
N GLY A 109 1.71 -14.70 -1.59
CA GLY A 109 2.98 -13.98 -1.73
C GLY A 109 3.55 -13.98 -3.14
N TYR A 110 2.89 -14.65 -4.07
CA TYR A 110 3.22 -14.61 -5.48
C TYR A 110 2.00 -14.90 -6.36
N ARG A 111 2.11 -14.55 -7.65
CA ARG A 111 1.15 -14.94 -8.68
C ARG A 111 1.90 -15.22 -9.97
N MET A 112 1.67 -16.40 -10.55
CA MET A 112 2.10 -16.73 -11.91
C MET A 112 0.95 -16.49 -12.87
N TYR A 113 1.16 -15.66 -13.88
CA TYR A 113 0.13 -15.32 -14.85
C TYR A 113 0.14 -16.30 -16.03
N ARG A 114 -0.75 -16.06 -17.00
CA ARG A 114 -0.90 -16.88 -18.20
C ARG A 114 0.46 -17.17 -18.86
N LYS A 115 0.67 -18.44 -19.22
CA LYS A 115 1.88 -18.90 -19.89
C LYS A 115 1.94 -18.37 -21.31
N SER A 116 3.13 -17.92 -21.72
CA SER A 116 3.41 -17.58 -23.12
C SER A 116 3.24 -18.83 -23.99
N GLN A 117 2.57 -18.69 -25.12
CA GLN A 117 2.35 -19.79 -26.07
C GLN A 117 3.67 -20.26 -26.70
N ALA A 118 4.64 -19.36 -26.86
CA ALA A 118 5.92 -19.67 -27.49
C ALA A 118 6.84 -20.50 -26.59
N THR A 119 6.83 -20.26 -25.27
CA THR A 119 7.79 -20.85 -24.33
C THR A 119 7.15 -21.83 -23.34
N GLY A 120 5.83 -21.80 -23.17
CA GLY A 120 5.13 -22.55 -22.13
C GLY A 120 5.43 -22.07 -20.70
N PHE A 121 6.16 -20.97 -20.55
CA PHE A 121 6.55 -20.38 -19.27
C PHE A 121 5.62 -19.20 -18.92
N PRO A 122 5.32 -18.93 -17.63
CA PRO A 122 4.54 -17.76 -17.22
C PRO A 122 5.07 -16.47 -17.84
N SER A 123 4.23 -15.73 -18.57
CA SER A 123 4.65 -14.48 -19.22
C SER A 123 4.97 -13.38 -18.20
N LEU A 124 4.27 -13.39 -17.06
CA LEU A 124 4.42 -12.45 -15.96
C LEU A 124 4.40 -13.20 -14.63
N ILE A 125 5.20 -12.72 -13.68
CA ILE A 125 5.24 -13.21 -12.30
C ILE A 125 5.21 -12.00 -11.37
N THR A 126 4.26 -11.98 -10.43
CA THR A 126 4.25 -11.03 -9.31
C THR A 126 4.82 -11.71 -8.07
N ILE A 127 5.78 -11.08 -7.40
CA ILE A 127 6.36 -11.50 -6.11
C ILE A 127 6.07 -10.43 -5.06
N PHE A 128 5.59 -10.85 -3.91
CA PHE A 128 5.26 -9.99 -2.78
C PHE A 128 5.89 -10.54 -1.50
N SER A 129 6.73 -9.73 -0.86
CA SER A 129 7.61 -10.20 0.23
C SER A 129 7.26 -9.61 1.61
N ALA A 130 6.07 -9.03 1.78
CA ALA A 130 5.59 -8.50 3.06
C ALA A 130 4.43 -9.34 3.61
N PRO A 131 4.69 -10.30 4.52
CA PRO A 131 3.62 -11.15 5.07
C PRO A 131 2.78 -10.36 6.06
N ASN A 132 1.51 -10.72 6.25
CA ASN A 132 0.57 -9.99 7.12
C ASN A 132 0.56 -8.47 6.84
N TYR A 133 0.46 -8.10 5.56
CA TYR A 133 0.57 -6.70 5.13
C TYR A 133 -0.37 -5.78 5.93
N LEU A 134 0.17 -4.67 6.45
CA LEU A 134 -0.53 -3.67 7.27
C LEU A 134 -1.22 -4.22 8.54
N ASP A 135 -0.86 -5.41 9.02
CA ASP A 135 -1.47 -6.09 10.18
C ASP A 135 -2.99 -6.35 10.11
N VAL A 136 -3.63 -6.00 9.00
CA VAL A 136 -5.09 -6.08 8.81
C VAL A 136 -5.51 -7.08 7.75
N TYR A 137 -4.59 -7.44 6.84
CA TYR A 137 -4.87 -8.48 5.85
C TYR A 137 -4.98 -9.90 6.47
N ASN A 138 -4.95 -9.99 7.81
CA ASN A 138 -5.23 -11.16 8.64
C ASN A 138 -6.42 -10.93 9.62
N ASN A 139 -7.49 -10.26 9.19
CA ASN A 139 -8.70 -10.16 10.02
C ASN A 139 -9.53 -11.46 9.99
N LYS A 140 -9.05 -12.51 10.68
CA LYS A 140 -9.90 -13.52 11.30
C LYS A 140 -9.41 -13.79 12.73
N VAL A 141 -10.03 -13.07 13.66
CA VAL A 141 -10.17 -13.53 15.03
C VAL A 141 -10.99 -14.83 14.99
N PHE A 142 -10.46 -15.87 15.62
CA PHE A 142 -11.14 -17.11 16.03
C PHE A 142 -11.23 -18.28 15.02
N ILE A 143 -10.42 -19.31 15.32
CA ILE A 143 -10.60 -20.76 15.08
C ILE A 143 -10.49 -21.26 13.63
N GLU A 144 -9.40 -22.01 13.41
CA GLU A 144 -9.14 -23.01 12.35
C GLU A 144 -9.20 -22.55 10.88
N PHE A 145 -8.12 -22.84 10.14
CA PHE A 145 -7.81 -22.44 8.76
C PHE A 145 -7.35 -20.98 8.58
N ILE A 146 -6.13 -20.73 9.05
CA ILE A 146 -5.40 -19.48 8.83
C ILE A 146 -4.98 -19.40 7.34
N ALA A 147 -5.70 -18.62 6.55
CA ALA A 147 -5.17 -18.06 5.30
C ALA A 147 -4.20 -16.94 5.70
N ILE A 148 -2.94 -17.30 5.93
CA ILE A 148 -1.86 -16.33 6.15
C ILE A 148 -1.56 -15.75 4.78
N ILE A 149 -1.71 -14.43 4.57
CA ILE A 149 -1.03 -13.76 3.45
C ILE A 149 0.45 -14.03 3.64
N SER A 150 0.94 -15.01 2.89
CA SER A 150 2.30 -15.48 2.93
C SER A 150 3.12 -14.50 2.13
N ALA A 151 4.32 -14.19 2.55
CA ALA A 151 5.29 -13.54 1.69
C ALA A 151 6.04 -14.61 0.90
N ALA A 152 6.56 -14.26 -0.26
CA ALA A 152 7.41 -15.15 -1.02
C ALA A 152 8.69 -14.47 -1.50
N ILE A 153 9.73 -15.28 -1.69
CA ILE A 153 10.92 -14.94 -2.46
C ILE A 153 11.08 -15.91 -3.62
N LEU A 154 11.64 -15.40 -4.72
CA LEU A 154 11.99 -16.20 -5.89
C LEU A 154 13.48 -16.53 -5.84
N LYS A 155 13.81 -17.81 -5.74
CA LYS A 155 15.17 -18.34 -5.85
C LYS A 155 15.36 -18.94 -7.23
N TYR A 156 16.26 -18.37 -8.03
CA TYR A 156 16.62 -18.91 -9.33
C TYR A 156 18.04 -19.48 -9.28
N GLU A 157 18.16 -20.81 -9.29
CA GLU A 157 19.42 -21.55 -9.19
C GLU A 157 19.35 -22.78 -10.10
N ASN A 158 20.43 -23.10 -10.81
CA ASN A 158 20.52 -24.28 -11.70
C ASN A 158 19.38 -24.39 -12.74
N ASN A 159 18.98 -23.26 -13.35
CA ASN A 159 17.85 -23.15 -14.28
C ASN A 159 16.48 -23.54 -13.69
N VAL A 160 16.38 -23.68 -12.37
CA VAL A 160 15.12 -23.95 -11.65
C VAL A 160 14.69 -22.70 -10.91
N MET A 161 13.45 -22.28 -11.17
CA MET A 161 12.80 -21.22 -10.42
C MET A 161 12.01 -21.84 -9.27
N ASN A 162 12.44 -21.59 -8.04
CA ASN A 162 11.79 -22.06 -6.82
C ASN A 162 11.22 -20.88 -6.04
N ILE A 163 9.97 -20.97 -5.64
CA ILE A 163 9.32 -19.95 -4.81
C ILE A 163 9.31 -20.45 -3.38
N ARG A 164 9.90 -19.67 -2.47
CA ARG A 164 9.90 -19.96 -1.04
C ARG A 164 9.00 -18.98 -0.32
N GLN A 165 7.95 -19.53 0.29
CA GLN A 165 7.02 -18.77 1.11
C GLN A 165 7.49 -18.71 2.56
N PHE A 166 7.14 -17.63 3.25
CA PHE A 166 7.39 -17.43 4.67
C PHE A 166 6.27 -16.61 5.32
N ASN A 167 6.10 -16.82 6.63
CA ASN A 167 5.06 -16.17 7.43
C ASN A 167 5.60 -14.94 8.15
N CYS A 168 4.69 -14.14 8.72
CA CYS A 168 5.05 -12.99 9.53
C CYS A 168 5.78 -13.40 10.82
N SER A 169 6.59 -12.47 11.33
CA SER A 169 7.22 -12.55 12.65
C SER A 169 6.67 -11.47 13.56
N PRO A 170 6.60 -11.68 14.89
CA PRO A 170 6.21 -10.62 15.82
C PRO A 170 7.12 -9.39 15.69
N HIS A 171 6.55 -8.19 15.80
CA HIS A 171 7.29 -6.92 15.83
C HIS A 171 6.80 -6.02 16.98
N PRO A 172 7.61 -5.03 17.43
CA PRO A 172 7.18 -4.06 18.42
C PRO A 172 5.92 -3.30 17.98
N TYR A 173 5.05 -3.02 18.94
CA TYR A 173 3.86 -2.21 18.72
C TYR A 173 4.22 -0.73 18.68
N TRP A 174 3.58 0.01 17.77
CA TRP A 174 3.65 1.45 17.66
C TRP A 174 2.25 2.02 17.55
N LEU A 175 2.01 3.15 18.22
CA LEU A 175 0.80 3.95 17.97
C LEU A 175 0.85 4.54 16.55
N PRO A 176 -0.32 4.77 15.91
CA PRO A 176 -0.37 5.38 14.59
C PRO A 176 0.44 6.67 14.52
N ASN A 177 1.16 6.87 13.41
CA ASN A 177 2.04 8.01 13.18
C ASN A 177 3.12 8.23 14.26
N PHE A 178 3.53 7.18 14.95
CA PHE A 178 4.52 7.23 16.04
C PHE A 178 4.12 8.20 17.17
N MET A 179 2.81 8.35 17.40
CA MET A 179 2.27 9.22 18.43
C MET A 179 2.73 8.76 19.81
N ASP A 180 3.14 9.71 20.65
CA ASP A 180 3.45 9.41 22.05
C ASP A 180 2.17 9.20 22.86
N VAL A 181 2.30 8.49 23.98
CA VAL A 181 1.16 8.11 24.83
C VAL A 181 0.45 9.30 25.47
N PHE A 182 1.11 10.46 25.64
CA PHE A 182 0.46 11.65 26.19
C PHE A 182 -0.41 12.29 25.12
N THR A 183 0.12 12.54 23.93
CA THR A 183 -0.65 13.09 22.80
C THR A 183 -1.87 12.21 22.49
N TRP A 184 -1.72 10.89 22.57
CA TRP A 184 -2.81 9.95 22.32
C TRP A 184 -3.89 9.96 23.42
N SER A 185 -3.48 10.00 24.70
CA SER A 185 -4.41 9.81 25.83
C SER A 185 -5.04 11.10 26.34
N LEU A 186 -4.38 12.25 26.19
CA LEU A 186 -4.79 13.51 26.81
C LEU A 186 -6.18 14.00 26.36
N PRO A 187 -6.59 13.90 25.08
CA PRO A 187 -7.95 14.25 24.67
C PRO A 187 -9.01 13.41 25.39
N PHE A 188 -8.76 12.10 25.53
CA PHE A 188 -9.68 11.18 26.21
C PHE A 188 -9.76 11.46 27.72
N VAL A 189 -8.62 11.72 28.37
CA VAL A 189 -8.60 12.11 29.79
C VAL A 189 -9.40 13.40 30.01
N GLY A 190 -9.19 14.40 29.16
CA GLY A 190 -9.94 15.67 29.22
C GLY A 190 -11.44 15.46 29.07
N GLU A 191 -11.87 14.64 28.10
CA GLU A 191 -13.27 14.28 27.88
C GLU A 191 -13.86 13.62 29.13
N LYS A 192 -13.22 12.56 29.65
CA LYS A 192 -13.77 11.76 30.75
C LYS A 192 -13.81 12.49 32.08
N VAL A 193 -12.80 13.31 32.37
CA VAL A 193 -12.81 14.16 33.58
C VAL A 193 -13.91 15.20 33.48
N THR A 194 -14.10 15.83 32.31
CA THR A 194 -15.18 16.80 32.09
C THR A 194 -16.55 16.14 32.21
N GLU A 195 -16.74 14.97 31.60
CA GLU A 195 -17.97 14.18 31.70
C GLU A 195 -18.30 13.81 33.15
N MET A 196 -17.30 13.36 33.93
CA MET A 196 -17.46 13.07 35.36
C MET A 196 -17.91 14.31 36.14
N LEU A 197 -17.28 15.47 35.91
CA LEU A 197 -17.62 16.71 36.61
C LEU A 197 -19.03 17.19 36.24
N VAL A 198 -19.42 17.10 34.96
CA VAL A 198 -20.78 17.42 34.52
C VAL A 198 -21.80 16.52 35.23
N HIS A 199 -21.53 15.22 35.35
CA HIS A 199 -22.42 14.32 36.07
C HIS A 199 -22.54 14.65 37.56
N ILE A 200 -21.44 15.05 38.22
CA ILE A 200 -21.47 15.48 39.63
C ILE A 200 -22.26 16.78 39.78
N LEU A 201 -22.03 17.77 38.93
CA LEU A 201 -22.70 19.06 39.01
C LEU A 201 -24.20 18.96 38.71
N ASN A 202 -24.61 18.01 37.86
CA ASN A 202 -26.01 17.72 37.58
C ASN A 202 -26.72 16.90 38.70
N ILE A 203 -26.05 16.58 39.81
CA ILE A 203 -26.70 15.94 40.98
C ILE A 203 -27.60 16.93 41.72
N CYS A 204 -27.21 18.22 41.75
CA CYS A 204 -28.04 19.24 42.38
C CYS A 204 -29.22 19.59 41.46
N SER A 205 -30.43 19.27 41.92
CA SER A 205 -31.68 19.71 41.28
C SER A 205 -31.88 21.22 41.44
N ASP A 206 -32.61 21.86 40.52
CA ASP A 206 -32.98 23.28 40.60
C ASP A 206 -33.56 23.66 41.98
N ASP A 207 -34.20 22.72 42.67
CA ASP A 207 -34.75 22.88 44.01
C ASP A 207 -33.69 23.15 45.10
N GLU A 208 -32.45 22.65 44.98
CA GLU A 208 -31.35 22.92 45.91
C GLU A 208 -30.68 24.28 45.62
N LEU A 209 -30.70 24.73 44.36
CA LEU A 209 -30.19 26.06 43.95
C LEU A 209 -31.15 27.18 44.38
N MET A 210 -32.46 26.89 44.47
CA MET A 210 -33.48 27.85 44.89
C MET A 210 -33.67 27.93 46.41
N ALA A 211 -33.09 27.00 47.18
CA ALA A 211 -33.24 26.95 48.63
C ALA A 211 -32.40 28.02 49.38
N ASP A 212 -31.41 28.64 48.73
CA ASP A 212 -30.59 29.75 49.26
C ASP A 212 -30.82 31.06 48.50
N GLY A 213 -32.07 31.33 48.09
CA GLY A 213 -32.48 32.59 47.48
C GLY A 213 -32.85 33.67 48.50
N ASP A 214 -31.85 34.24 49.17
CA ASP A 214 -31.86 35.68 49.49
C ASP A 214 -30.42 36.23 49.43
N ASP A 215 -29.84 36.27 48.23
CA ASP A 215 -28.95 37.36 47.84
C ASP A 215 -28.86 37.46 46.31
N THR A 216 -29.27 38.62 45.81
CA THR A 216 -29.35 39.03 44.41
C THR A 216 -28.00 39.01 43.68
N PHE A 217 -27.91 38.36 42.51
CA PHE A 217 -27.00 38.77 41.44
C PHE A 217 -27.53 38.38 40.06
N GLU A 218 -27.78 39.37 39.19
CA GLU A 218 -28.12 39.18 37.78
C GLU A 218 -26.93 38.57 37.02
N GLY A 219 -27.15 37.44 36.35
CA GLY A 219 -26.19 36.81 35.45
C GLY A 219 -26.90 36.00 34.37
N ALA A 220 -26.70 36.39 33.10
CA ALA A 220 -27.36 35.86 31.92
C ALA A 220 -27.18 34.33 31.70
N PRO A 221 -28.11 33.65 31.01
CA PRO A 221 -28.01 32.21 30.77
C PRO A 221 -26.88 31.90 29.77
N LEU A 222 -25.93 31.05 30.17
CA LEU A 222 -24.93 30.47 29.29
C LEU A 222 -25.58 29.37 28.43
N LEU A 223 -26.01 29.75 27.23
CA LEU A 223 -26.29 28.82 26.13
C LEU A 223 -24.98 28.13 25.72
N ILE A 224 -24.76 26.90 26.21
CA ILE A 224 -23.72 26.02 25.66
C ILE A 224 -24.27 25.44 24.35
N SER A 225 -23.87 26.04 23.24
CA SER A 225 -24.15 25.54 21.89
C SER A 225 -23.45 24.20 21.66
N THR A 226 -24.21 23.11 21.59
CA THR A 226 -23.75 21.84 21.03
C THR A 226 -23.76 21.92 19.50
N SER A 227 -22.80 22.62 18.91
CA SER A 227 -22.66 22.68 17.46
C SER A 227 -21.19 22.61 17.04
N SER A 228 -20.71 21.39 16.75
CA SER A 228 -19.76 21.06 15.67
C SER A 228 -19.10 19.70 15.93
N LEU A 229 -19.88 18.62 15.82
CA LEU A 229 -19.31 17.32 15.52
C LEU A 229 -19.29 17.16 14.00
N LEU A 230 -18.09 16.86 13.50
CA LEU A 230 -17.64 16.63 12.11
C LEU A 230 -17.05 17.87 11.42
N PRO A 231 -15.79 17.74 11.00
CA PRO A 231 -15.55 17.40 9.60
C PRO A 231 -14.59 16.21 9.39
N TYR A 232 -14.93 15.42 8.36
CA TYR A 232 -14.02 14.72 7.45
C TYR A 232 -12.83 13.90 8.01
N LEU A 233 -12.99 12.58 8.02
CA LEU A 233 -11.87 11.65 7.92
C LEU A 233 -12.05 10.78 6.65
N PHE A 234 -11.68 11.35 5.51
CA PHE A 234 -11.28 10.59 4.34
C PHE A 234 -9.88 11.06 3.97
N PHE A 235 -8.88 10.31 4.42
CA PHE A 235 -7.53 10.36 3.87
C PHE A 235 -7.10 8.93 3.56
N PHE A 236 -7.11 8.61 2.26
CA PHE A 236 -6.31 7.54 1.71
C PHE A 236 -4.84 7.91 1.91
N VAL A 237 -4.14 7.18 2.78
CA VAL A 237 -2.67 7.21 2.84
C VAL A 237 -2.17 6.00 2.08
N ILE A 238 -1.52 6.27 0.95
CA ILE A 238 -0.69 5.31 0.23
C ILE A 238 0.59 5.11 1.07
N PRO A 239 0.90 3.89 1.55
CA PRO A 239 2.17 3.65 2.22
C PRO A 239 3.23 3.27 1.17
N PHE A 240 4.17 4.20 0.91
CA PHE A 240 5.53 3.80 0.53
C PHE A 240 6.24 3.34 1.80
N ILE A 241 6.44 2.02 1.95
CA ILE A 241 7.27 1.48 3.02
C ILE A 241 8.72 1.45 2.57
N LEU A 242 9.52 2.20 3.30
CA LEU A 242 10.95 2.34 3.19
C LEU A 242 11.53 1.48 4.33
N THR A 243 11.96 0.25 4.01
CA THR A 243 12.62 -0.61 4.99
C THR A 243 14.00 -0.04 5.30
N ARG A 244 14.16 0.43 6.53
CA ARG A 244 15.42 0.87 7.12
C ARG A 244 16.37 -0.34 7.21
N PHE A 245 17.40 -0.36 6.35
CA PHE A 245 18.54 -1.27 6.52
C PHE A 245 19.46 -0.69 7.58
N ASP A 246 19.37 -1.19 8.82
CA ASP A 246 20.46 -1.02 9.78
C ASP A 246 21.64 -1.90 9.34
N SER A 247 22.80 -1.28 9.22
CA SER A 247 24.08 -1.86 8.80
C SER A 247 24.79 -2.50 10.00
N PRO A 248 25.53 -3.61 9.83
CA PRO A 248 26.37 -4.13 10.90
C PRO A 248 27.76 -3.46 10.88
N LEU A 249 28.22 -3.07 12.06
CA LEU A 249 29.65 -2.96 12.42
C LEU A 249 30.12 -4.30 12.97
#